data_AF-A0A6M6BCE9-F1
#
_entry.id   AF-A0A6M6BCE9-F1
#
_cell.length_a   1.000
_cell.length_b   1.000
_cell.length_c   1.000
_cell.angle_alpha   90.00
_cell.angle_beta   90.00
_cell.angle_gamma   90.00
#
_symmetry.space_group_name_H-M   'P 1'
#
loop_
_entity.id
_entity.type
_entity.pdbx_description
1 polymer ?
#
loop_
_entity_poly.entity_id
_entity_poly.type
_entity_poly.pdbx_seq_one_letter_code
_entity_poly.pdbx_strand_id
1 'polypeptide(L)'
;MYKDLNKQQAALHNLMSDISEEVWCAGWMDGLEYALWHIMLHGPAKYGWERIGEQTIQQLRNLSQEAGCWIVYNDVTLETAVPLSEWEKMFQSANLNDYLMVYKEG
;
A
#
# COMPACT_ATOMS: atom_id res chain seq x y z
N MET A 1 6.53 10.20 15.37
CA MET A 1 5.60 11.35 15.27
C MET A 1 5.48 11.69 13.80
N TYR A 2 4.36 11.31 13.18
CA TYR A 2 4.09 11.42 11.74
C TYR A 2 4.19 12.89 11.32
N LYS A 3 5.21 13.26 10.54
CA LYS A 3 5.35 14.63 10.06
C LYS A 3 4.27 14.88 9.00
N ASP A 4 3.23 15.59 9.42
CA ASP A 4 2.29 16.33 8.58
C ASP A 4 1.28 15.52 7.73
N LEU A 5 0.85 14.34 8.19
CA LEU A 5 -0.34 13.69 7.61
C LEU A 5 -1.63 14.33 8.13
N ASN A 6 -2.53 14.68 7.21
CA ASN A 6 -3.91 15.04 7.57
C ASN A 6 -4.70 13.79 8.02
N LYS A 7 -5.92 13.98 8.52
CA LYS A 7 -6.73 12.87 9.09
C LYS A 7 -6.97 11.73 8.09
N GLN A 8 -7.24 12.07 6.83
CA GLN A 8 -7.51 11.12 5.77
C GLN A 8 -6.24 10.34 5.39
N GLN A 9 -5.11 11.04 5.27
CA GLN A 9 -3.82 10.44 5.01
C GLN A 9 -3.37 9.51 6.14
N ALA A 10 -3.60 9.91 7.40
CA ALA A 10 -3.32 9.07 8.56
C ALA A 10 -4.20 7.82 8.60
N ALA A 11 -5.48 7.91 8.20
CA ALA A 11 -6.37 6.75 8.12
C ALA A 11 -5.90 5.75 7.05
N LEU A 12 -5.47 6.23 5.88
CA LEU A 12 -4.88 5.37 4.85
C LEU A 12 -3.59 4.72 5.32
N HIS A 13 -2.68 5.51 5.90
CA HIS A 13 -1.43 5.02 6.48
C HIS A 13 -1.67 3.90 7.48
N ASN A 14 -2.57 4.12 8.44
CA ASN A 14 -2.86 3.14 9.48
C ASN A 14 -3.43 1.85 8.89
N LEU A 15 -4.36 1.95 7.93
CA LEU A 15 -4.89 0.75 7.28
C LEU A 15 -3.78 -0.04 6.55
N MET A 16 -2.87 0.63 5.85
CA MET A 16 -1.77 -0.05 5.17
C MET A 16 -0.81 -0.70 6.19
N SER A 17 -0.46 0.02 7.25
CA SER A 17 0.41 -0.47 8.32
C SER A 17 -0.19 -1.64 9.08
N ASP A 18 -1.49 -1.59 9.41
CA ASP A 18 -2.23 -2.68 10.05
C ASP A 18 -2.19 -3.95 9.18
N ILE A 19 -2.41 -3.82 7.86
CA ILE A 19 -2.29 -4.96 6.93
C ILE A 19 -0.86 -5.54 6.94
N SER A 20 0.16 -4.69 6.97
CA SER A 20 1.55 -5.15 7.03
C SER A 20 1.86 -5.89 8.34
N GLU A 21 1.36 -5.37 9.46
CA GLU A 21 1.56 -5.95 10.79
C GLU A 21 0.83 -7.29 10.93
N GLU A 22 -0.42 -7.38 10.46
CA GLU A 22 -1.21 -8.63 10.48
C GLU A 22 -0.55 -9.74 9.66
N VAL A 23 0.08 -9.38 8.54
CA VAL A 23 0.62 -10.34 7.58
C VAL A 23 2.06 -10.74 7.87
N TRP A 24 2.88 -9.82 8.40
CA TRP A 24 4.33 -9.99 8.54
C TRP A 24 4.86 -9.68 9.94
N CYS A 25 4.02 -9.27 10.89
CA CYS A 25 4.42 -8.70 12.18
C CYS A 25 5.44 -7.56 12.01
N ALA A 26 5.26 -6.76 10.96
CA ALA A 26 6.12 -5.65 10.61
C ALA A 26 5.27 -4.41 10.32
N GLY A 27 5.63 -3.28 10.94
CA GLY A 27 4.89 -2.02 10.77
C GLY A 27 4.78 -1.54 9.31
N TRP A 28 5.83 -1.74 8.50
CA TRP A 28 5.79 -1.52 7.05
C TRP A 28 6.74 -2.50 6.35
N MET A 29 6.20 -3.42 5.56
CA MET A 29 6.98 -4.36 4.77
C MET A 29 7.43 -3.69 3.47
N ASP A 30 8.69 -3.90 3.07
CA ASP A 30 9.22 -3.40 1.80
C ASP A 30 8.32 -3.83 0.62
N GLY A 31 7.92 -2.85 -0.19
CA GLY A 31 7.06 -3.08 -1.35
C GLY A 31 5.56 -3.22 -1.06
N LEU A 32 5.12 -3.04 0.20
CA LEU A 32 3.71 -3.04 0.59
C LEU A 32 2.86 -2.11 -0.29
N GLU A 33 3.34 -0.87 -0.52
CA GLU A 33 2.63 0.13 -1.31
C GLU A 33 2.36 -0.31 -2.75
N TYR A 34 3.30 -1.05 -3.36
CA TYR A 34 3.16 -1.60 -4.71
C TYR A 34 2.24 -2.82 -4.72
N ALA A 35 2.39 -3.70 -3.73
CA ALA A 35 1.55 -4.89 -3.61
C ALA A 35 0.08 -4.55 -3.41
N LEU A 36 -0.24 -3.67 -2.46
CA LEU A 36 -1.61 -3.25 -2.19
C LEU A 36 -2.23 -2.51 -3.37
N TRP A 37 -1.44 -1.67 -4.07
CA TRP A 37 -1.93 -1.00 -5.28
C TRP A 37 -2.23 -1.99 -6.40
N HIS A 38 -1.35 -2.98 -6.63
CA HIS A 38 -1.58 -4.03 -7.62
C HIS A 38 -2.86 -4.83 -7.31
N ILE A 39 -3.05 -5.23 -6.05
CA ILE A 39 -4.25 -5.93 -5.59
C ILE A 39 -5.50 -5.06 -5.80
N MET A 40 -5.42 -3.76 -5.54
CA MET A 40 -6.56 -2.86 -5.75
C MET A 40 -6.96 -2.73 -7.23
N LEU A 41 -6.02 -2.90 -8.16
CA LEU A 41 -6.27 -2.87 -9.61
C LEU A 41 -6.78 -4.20 -10.16
N HIS A 42 -6.24 -5.32 -9.67
CA HIS A 42 -6.48 -6.65 -10.25
C HIS A 42 -7.47 -7.51 -9.46
N GLY A 43 -7.83 -7.10 -8.24
CA GLY A 43 -8.81 -7.77 -7.39
C GLY A 43 -8.17 -8.59 -6.26
N PRO A 44 -9.01 -9.29 -5.46
CA PRO A 44 -8.58 -9.99 -4.25
C PRO A 44 -7.46 -10.99 -4.50
N ALA A 45 -6.38 -10.87 -3.74
CA ALA A 45 -5.22 -11.75 -3.86
C ALA A 45 -4.61 -12.07 -2.49
N LYS A 46 -3.69 -13.05 -2.48
CA LYS A 46 -2.89 -13.37 -1.30
C LYS A 46 -1.77 -12.33 -1.14
N TYR A 47 -1.58 -11.86 0.07
CA TYR A 47 -0.46 -11.01 0.46
C TYR A 47 0.14 -11.62 1.75
N GLY A 48 1.39 -12.08 1.66
CA GLY A 48 2.02 -12.90 2.70
C GLY A 48 1.15 -14.11 3.10
N TRP A 49 0.76 -14.21 4.37
CA TRP A 49 -0.05 -15.33 4.87
C TRP A 49 -1.56 -15.08 4.81
N GLU A 50 -2.01 -13.85 4.59
CA GLU A 50 -3.43 -13.52 4.52
C GLU A 50 -3.93 -13.25 3.09
N ARG A 51 -5.24 -13.12 2.95
CA ARG A 51 -5.91 -12.74 1.71
C ARG A 51 -6.51 -11.35 1.87
N ILE A 52 -6.11 -10.44 0.98
CA ILE A 52 -6.73 -9.13 0.88
C ILE A 52 -8.03 -9.25 0.08
N GLY A 53 -9.16 -9.08 0.77
CA GLY A 53 -10.50 -9.24 0.21
C GLY A 53 -11.08 -7.97 -0.42
N GLU A 54 -12.26 -8.10 -1.05
CA GLU A 54 -12.95 -6.97 -1.71
C GLU A 54 -13.27 -5.83 -0.75
N GLN A 55 -13.63 -6.14 0.50
CA GLN A 55 -13.92 -5.14 1.52
C GLN A 55 -12.69 -4.26 1.81
N THR A 56 -11.53 -4.88 2.04
CA THR A 56 -10.26 -4.18 2.28
C THR A 56 -9.85 -3.35 1.07
N ILE A 57 -9.99 -3.91 -0.14
CA ILE A 57 -9.74 -3.19 -1.41
C ILE A 57 -10.60 -1.94 -1.49
N GLN A 58 -11.89 -2.05 -1.16
CA GLN A 58 -12.80 -0.90 -1.21
C GLN A 58 -12.44 0.16 -0.16
N GLN A 59 -12.01 -0.25 1.04
CA GLN A 59 -11.54 0.67 2.07
C GLN A 59 -10.27 1.41 1.64
N LEU A 60 -9.27 0.70 1.11
CA LEU A 60 -8.04 1.29 0.56
C LEU A 60 -8.36 2.31 -0.54
N ARG A 61 -9.25 1.95 -1.46
CA ARG A 61 -9.67 2.83 -2.56
C ARG A 61 -10.35 4.10 -2.04
N ASN A 62 -11.32 3.96 -1.13
CA ASN A 62 -12.05 5.10 -0.58
C ASN A 62 -11.10 6.05 0.15
N LEU A 63 -10.25 5.52 1.04
CA LEU A 63 -9.30 6.33 1.82
C LEU A 63 -8.27 7.02 0.92
N SER A 64 -7.77 6.34 -0.11
CA SER A 64 -6.85 6.94 -1.08
C SER A 64 -7.49 8.06 -1.90
N GLN A 65 -8.74 7.86 -2.33
CA GLN A 65 -9.49 8.89 -3.06
C GLN A 65 -9.82 10.10 -2.18
N GLU A 66 -10.26 9.88 -0.95
CA GLU A 66 -10.54 10.94 0.03
C GLU A 66 -9.29 11.72 0.43
N ALA A 67 -8.16 11.03 0.57
CA ALA A 67 -6.87 11.65 0.88
C ALA A 67 -6.21 12.32 -0.35
N GLY A 68 -6.61 11.94 -1.56
CA GLY A 68 -5.98 12.38 -2.82
C GLY A 68 -4.54 11.89 -2.98
N CYS A 69 -4.15 10.84 -2.26
CA CYS A 69 -2.77 10.35 -2.21
C CYS A 69 -2.68 8.83 -2.03
N TRP A 70 -1.45 8.34 -2.17
CA TRP A 70 -1.02 7.02 -1.70
C TRP A 70 0.11 7.18 -0.69
N ILE A 71 0.25 6.24 0.24
CA ILE A 71 1.36 6.26 1.20
C ILE A 71 2.48 5.38 0.66
N VAL A 72 3.68 5.94 0.59
CA VAL A 72 4.87 5.28 0.06
C VAL A 72 5.96 5.36 1.11
N TYR A 73 6.68 4.27 1.34
CA TYR A 73 7.88 4.30 2.17
C TYR A 73 9.09 4.79 1.37
N ASN A 74 9.84 5.71 1.95
CA ASN A 74 11.10 6.23 1.41
C ASN A 74 12.15 6.25 2.52
N ASP A 75 13.37 5.78 2.27
CA ASP A 75 14.43 5.73 3.29
C ASP A 75 14.80 7.11 3.91
N VAL A 76 14.49 8.20 3.21
CA VAL A 76 14.80 9.57 3.64
C VAL A 76 13.64 10.18 4.43
N THR A 77 12.41 10.01 3.96
CA THR A 77 11.21 10.67 4.52
C THR A 77 10.27 9.72 5.26
N LEU A 78 10.60 8.43 5.29
CA LEU A 78 9.79 7.33 5.78
C LEU A 78 8.43 7.29 5.07
N GLU A 79 7.36 6.91 5.76
CA GLU A 79 6.02 6.82 5.19
C GLU A 79 5.50 8.22 4.79
N THR A 80 5.42 8.44 3.48
CA THR A 80 5.16 9.75 2.87
C THR A 80 3.91 9.69 2.01
N ALA A 81 3.03 10.68 2.14
CA ALA A 81 1.87 10.83 1.27
C ALA A 81 2.30 11.41 -0.09
N VAL A 82 2.12 10.63 -1.15
CA VAL A 82 2.40 11.00 -2.54
C VAL A 82 1.08 11.22 -3.28
N PRO A 83 0.89 12.33 -4.01
CA PRO A 83 -0.33 12.55 -4.81
C PRO A 83 -0.60 11.38 -5.76
N LEU A 84 -1.87 11.01 -5.96
CA LEU A 84 -2.25 9.86 -6.79
C LEU A 84 -1.63 9.90 -8.20
N SER A 85 -1.63 11.08 -8.84
CA SER A 85 -1.03 11.26 -10.17
C SER A 85 0.47 11.03 -10.23
N GLU A 86 1.17 11.23 -9.11
CA GLU A 86 2.60 10.98 -9.01
C GLU A 86 2.85 9.50 -8.70
N TRP A 87 2.10 8.94 -7.75
CA TRP A 87 2.13 7.52 -7.45
C TRP A 87 1.85 6.64 -8.68
N GLU A 88 0.85 6.97 -9.50
CA GLU A 88 0.56 6.24 -10.74
C GLU A 88 1.77 6.20 -11.69
N LYS A 89 2.54 7.29 -11.79
CA LYS A 89 3.77 7.33 -12.60
C LYS A 89 4.88 6.46 -11.99
N MET A 90 5.03 6.51 -10.66
CA MET A 90 5.98 5.67 -9.94
C MET A 90 5.65 4.18 -10.16
N PHE A 91 4.39 3.81 -9.98
CA PHE A 91 3.90 2.44 -10.18
C PHE A 91 4.09 1.96 -11.63
N GLN A 92 3.81 2.79 -12.63
CA GLN A 92 4.02 2.45 -14.04
C GLN A 92 5.51 2.29 -14.40
N SER A 93 6.39 3.01 -13.71
CA SER A 93 7.84 2.94 -13.94
C SER A 93 8.50 1.82 -13.14
N ALA A 94 7.82 1.29 -12.13
CA ALA A 94 8.33 0.24 -11.26
C ALA A 94 8.35 -1.12 -11.97
N ASN A 95 9.42 -1.87 -11.78
CA ASN A 95 9.43 -3.29 -12.11
C ASN A 95 8.76 -4.05 -10.98
N LEU A 96 7.50 -4.45 -11.19
CA LEU A 96 6.72 -5.12 -10.15
C LEU A 96 7.36 -6.43 -9.65
N ASN A 97 8.26 -7.06 -10.39
CA ASN A 97 9.00 -8.23 -9.90
C ASN A 97 9.91 -7.91 -8.71
N ASP A 98 10.27 -6.64 -8.51
CA ASP A 98 11.12 -6.21 -7.40
C ASP A 98 10.32 -6.07 -6.10
N TYR A 99 8.97 -5.99 -6.19
CA TYR A 99 8.09 -5.67 -5.06
C TYR A 99 7.00 -6.73 -4.82
N LEU A 100 6.49 -7.33 -5.89
CA LEU A 100 5.62 -8.48 -5.80
C LEU A 100 6.53 -9.68 -5.60
N MET A 101 6.66 -10.15 -4.36
CA MET A 101 7.13 -11.51 -4.08
C MET A 101 6.17 -12.47 -4.79
N VAL A 102 6.42 -12.76 -6.06
CA VAL A 102 5.64 -13.72 -6.85
C VAL A 102 5.92 -15.08 -6.25
N TYR A 103 5.12 -15.48 -5.25
CA TYR A 103 5.00 -16.88 -4.91
C TYR A 103 4.33 -17.53 -6.10
N LYS A 104 5.14 -18.06 -7.03
CA LYS A 104 4.66 -19.08 -7.96
C LYS A 104 4.16 -20.21 -7.07
N GLU A 105 2.85 -20.36 -6.94
CA GLU A 105 2.29 -21.60 -6.45
C GLU A 105 2.82 -22.70 -7.38
N GLY A 106 3.62 -23.59 -6.80
CA GLY A 106 4.14 -24.79 -7.48
C GLY A 106 3.07 -25.86 -7.58
#